data_AF-A0A3D5W4R3-F1
#
_entry.id   AF-A0A3D5W4R3-F1
#
_cell.length_a   1.000
_cell.length_b   1.000
_cell.length_c   1.000
_cell.angle_alpha   90.00
_cell.angle_beta   90.00
_cell.angle_gamma   90.00
#
_symmetry.space_group_name_H-M   'P 1'
#
loop_
_entity.id
_entity.type
_entity.pdbx_description
1 polymer ?
#
loop_
_entity_poly.entity_id
_entity_poly.type
_entity_poly.pdbx_seq_one_letter_code
_entity_poly.pdbx_strand_id
1 'polypeptide(L)'
;MDHLQRSRLNLLTSHMLDRGALLRLDPAVIAERAADERARFIGIHHLRIAVDETDLQCPAWLTPGEAKDRFGRCEPCVYLGEEDNTPYFALLLDHELAKTAEGFSGLRALAREVNDA
;
A
#
# COMPACT_ATOMS: atom_id res chain seq x y z
N MET A 1 -12.27 -14.33 16.53
CA MET A 1 -11.08 -13.50 16.29
C MET A 1 -10.37 -13.41 17.61
N ASP A 2 -9.20 -14.02 17.73
CA ASP A 2 -8.48 -14.06 19.01
C ASP A 2 -7.85 -12.69 19.34
N HIS A 3 -7.45 -12.50 20.60
CA HIS A 3 -6.84 -11.25 21.06
C HIS A 3 -5.52 -10.92 20.33
N LEU A 4 -4.80 -11.94 19.87
CA LEU A 4 -3.52 -11.82 19.18
C LEU A 4 -3.71 -11.24 17.78
N GLN A 5 -4.69 -11.76 17.02
CA GLN A 5 -5.08 -11.27 15.70
C GLN A 5 -5.52 -9.79 15.75
N ARG A 6 -6.25 -9.42 16.81
CA ARG A 6 -6.71 -8.04 17.02
C ARG A 6 -5.53 -7.12 17.34
N SER A 7 -4.61 -7.55 18.19
CA SER A 7 -3.39 -6.80 18.52
C SER A 7 -2.46 -6.64 17.32
N ARG A 8 -2.36 -7.65 16.45
CA ARG A 8 -1.53 -7.63 15.23
C ARG A 8 -2.10 -6.77 14.13
N LEU A 9 -3.42 -6.86 13.92
CA LEU A 9 -4.08 -5.93 13.04
C LEU A 9 -3.88 -4.50 13.55
N ASN A 10 -4.00 -4.29 14.87
CA ASN A 10 -3.66 -3.00 15.47
C ASN A 10 -2.20 -2.61 15.17
N LEU A 11 -1.23 -3.52 15.27
CA LEU A 11 0.19 -3.27 14.96
C LEU A 11 0.43 -2.87 13.50
N LEU A 12 -0.17 -3.61 12.56
CA LEU A 12 -0.13 -3.30 11.12
C LEU A 12 -0.79 -1.95 10.81
N THR A 13 -1.82 -1.58 11.58
CA THR A 13 -2.49 -0.28 11.46
C THR A 13 -1.89 0.82 12.33
N SER A 14 -0.93 0.48 13.20
CA SER A 14 -0.31 1.41 14.16
C SER A 14 0.97 2.04 13.65
N HIS A 15 1.46 1.64 12.46
CA HIS A 15 2.56 2.35 11.83
C HIS A 15 2.17 3.81 11.58
N MET A 16 3.01 4.67 12.14
CA MET A 16 2.88 6.10 12.30
C MET A 16 3.32 6.82 11.03
N LEU A 17 2.65 6.56 9.89
CA LEU A 17 2.68 7.60 8.86
C LEU A 17 2.22 8.89 9.55
N ASP A 18 2.96 9.98 9.37
CA ASP A 18 2.49 11.27 9.85
C ASP A 18 1.23 11.60 9.05
N ARG A 19 0.09 11.27 9.66
CA ARG A 19 -1.23 11.60 9.14
C ARG A 19 -1.53 13.09 9.32
N GLY A 20 -0.59 13.86 9.91
CA GLY A 20 -0.65 15.27 10.28
C GLY A 20 -1.03 16.24 9.16
N ALA A 21 -1.27 15.75 7.94
CA ALA A 21 -1.79 16.49 6.81
C ALA A 21 -2.97 15.81 6.07
N LEU A 22 -3.78 14.94 6.73
CA LEU A 22 -5.08 14.48 6.19
C LEU A 22 -6.05 15.65 5.85
N LEU A 23 -5.69 16.88 6.23
CA LEU A 23 -6.38 18.12 5.88
C LEU A 23 -5.69 18.82 4.70
N ARG A 24 -6.22 18.58 3.48
CA ARG A 24 -6.15 19.47 2.31
C ARG A 24 -4.77 19.70 1.69
N LEU A 25 -4.02 18.64 1.35
CA LEU A 25 -3.02 18.83 0.30
C LEU A 25 -3.75 19.20 -1.00
N ASP A 26 -3.36 20.33 -1.59
CA ASP A 26 -3.79 20.75 -2.93
C ASP A 26 -3.57 19.57 -3.90
N PRO A 27 -4.52 19.23 -4.79
CA PRO A 27 -4.31 18.22 -5.83
C PRO A 27 -2.96 18.37 -6.56
N ALA A 28 -2.46 19.59 -6.77
CA ALA A 28 -1.15 19.84 -7.35
C ALA A 28 0.00 19.36 -6.44
N VAL A 29 -0.10 19.55 -5.13
CA VAL A 29 0.90 19.08 -4.16
C VAL A 29 0.87 17.56 -4.03
N ILE A 30 -0.31 16.94 -4.10
CA ILE A 30 -0.44 15.48 -4.14
C ILE A 30 0.21 14.93 -5.42
N ALA A 31 -0.03 15.57 -6.56
CA ALA A 31 0.57 15.18 -7.83
C ALA A 31 2.10 15.34 -7.82
N GLU A 32 2.62 16.44 -7.25
CA GLU A 32 4.05 16.67 -7.07
C GLU A 32 4.69 15.58 -6.19
N ARG A 33 4.08 15.27 -5.05
CA ARG A 33 4.54 14.20 -4.15
C ARG A 33 4.45 12.82 -4.78
N ALA A 34 3.45 12.57 -5.62
CA ALA A 34 3.33 11.30 -6.35
C ALA A 34 4.37 11.17 -7.48
N ALA A 35 4.86 12.30 -8.00
CA ALA A 35 5.93 12.31 -9.00
C ALA A 35 7.34 12.21 -8.38
N ASP A 36 7.47 12.31 -7.05
CA ASP A 36 8.74 12.14 -6.35
C ASP A 36 9.31 10.72 -6.55
N GLU A 37 10.60 10.60 -6.85
CA GLU A 37 11.28 9.31 -7.02
C GLU A 37 11.32 8.49 -5.71
N ARG A 38 11.24 9.17 -4.57
CA ARG A 38 11.12 8.56 -3.25
C ARG A 38 9.70 8.06 -2.96
N ALA A 39 8.70 8.44 -3.74
CA ALA A 39 7.35 7.99 -3.50
C ALA A 39 7.25 6.46 -3.52
N ARG A 40 6.40 5.93 -2.64
CA ARG A 40 6.13 4.50 -2.52
C ARG A 40 4.65 4.23 -2.72
N PHE A 41 4.36 3.28 -3.59
CA PHE A 41 3.02 2.93 -4.01
C PHE A 41 2.70 1.50 -3.62
N ILE A 42 1.45 1.25 -3.21
CA ILE A 42 0.92 -0.09 -3.05
C ILE A 42 -0.36 -0.27 -3.85
N GLY A 43 -0.43 -1.35 -4.62
CA GLY A 43 -1.64 -1.71 -5.36
C GLY A 43 -2.72 -2.26 -4.43
N ILE A 44 -3.94 -1.77 -4.56
CA ILE A 44 -5.11 -2.28 -3.84
C ILE A 44 -6.14 -2.77 -4.85
N HIS A 45 -6.50 -4.05 -4.75
CA HIS A 45 -7.52 -4.69 -5.58
C HIS A 45 -8.48 -5.50 -4.70
N HIS A 46 -9.79 -5.24 -4.77
CA HIS A 46 -10.81 -5.89 -3.95
C HIS A 46 -10.47 -5.98 -2.44
N LEU A 47 -9.99 -4.88 -1.84
CA LEU A 47 -9.55 -4.81 -0.43
C LEU A 47 -8.38 -5.73 -0.07
N ARG A 48 -7.65 -6.22 -1.08
CA ARG A 48 -6.38 -6.93 -0.94
C ARG A 48 -5.26 -6.02 -1.40
N ILE A 49 -4.10 -6.17 -0.79
CA ILE A 49 -2.92 -5.38 -1.12
C ILE A 49 -1.95 -6.20 -1.96
N ALA A 50 -1.22 -5.55 -2.86
CA ALA A 50 -0.15 -6.17 -3.61
C ALA A 50 0.94 -6.65 -2.64
N VAL A 51 1.45 -7.85 -2.91
CA VAL A 51 2.57 -8.45 -2.16
C VAL A 51 3.78 -8.64 -3.06
N ASP A 52 4.94 -8.77 -2.42
CA ASP A 52 6.21 -9.03 -3.08
C ASP A 52 6.17 -10.41 -3.77
N GLU A 53 6.76 -10.51 -4.97
CA GLU A 53 6.77 -11.76 -5.73
C GLU A 53 7.75 -12.80 -5.15
N THR A 54 8.77 -12.33 -4.44
CA THR A 54 9.78 -13.14 -3.74
C THR A 54 9.35 -13.48 -2.32
N ASP A 55 8.52 -12.63 -1.70
CA ASP A 55 7.89 -12.90 -0.40
C ASP A 55 6.41 -12.46 -0.38
N LEU A 56 5.52 -13.43 -0.58
CA LEU A 56 4.07 -13.22 -0.61
C LEU A 56 3.49 -12.75 0.74
N GLN A 57 4.29 -12.71 1.82
CA GLN A 57 3.89 -12.22 3.14
C GLN A 57 4.25 -10.75 3.37
N CYS A 58 5.01 -10.14 2.46
CA CYS A 58 5.39 -8.74 2.56
C CYS A 58 4.58 -7.87 1.59
N PRO A 59 4.06 -6.71 2.03
CA PRO A 59 3.47 -5.73 1.12
C PRO A 59 4.49 -5.26 0.08
N ALA A 60 4.10 -5.23 -1.20
CA ALA A 60 4.95 -4.71 -2.27
C ALA A 60 4.85 -3.18 -2.32
N TRP A 61 5.79 -2.51 -1.65
CA TRP A 61 5.99 -1.07 -1.79
C TRP A 61 6.85 -0.78 -3.01
N LEU A 62 6.24 -0.21 -4.04
CA LEU A 62 6.84 0.01 -5.35
C LEU A 62 7.25 1.47 -5.54
N THR A 63 8.34 1.70 -6.25
CA THR A 63 8.67 3.01 -6.84
C THR A 63 7.64 3.42 -7.91
N PRO A 64 7.59 4.70 -8.34
CA PRO A 64 6.68 5.12 -9.41
C PRO A 64 6.86 4.30 -10.71
N GLY A 65 8.11 3.98 -11.07
CA GLY A 65 8.42 3.20 -12.27
C GLY A 65 7.91 1.76 -12.17
N GLU A 66 8.22 1.08 -11.06
CA GLU A 66 7.76 -0.30 -10.83
C GLU A 66 6.23 -0.40 -10.75
N ALA A 67 5.57 0.58 -10.12
CA ALA A 67 4.12 0.63 -10.05
C ALA A 67 3.49 0.79 -11.45
N LYS A 68 4.11 1.61 -12.31
CA LYS A 68 3.68 1.79 -13.69
C LYS A 68 3.90 0.55 -14.53
N ASP A 69 5.04 -0.12 -14.36
CA ASP A 69 5.37 -1.34 -15.10
C ASP A 69 4.46 -2.51 -14.67
N ARG A 70 4.14 -2.61 -13.37
CA ARG A 70 3.32 -3.69 -12.82
C ARG A 70 1.82 -3.49 -13.03
N PHE A 71 1.32 -2.26 -12.88
CA PHE A 71 -0.12 -1.97 -12.87
C PHE A 71 -0.60 -1.08 -14.03
N GLY A 72 0.30 -0.55 -14.85
CA GLY A 72 -0.03 0.35 -15.95
C GLY A 72 -0.27 1.78 -15.48
N ARG A 73 -1.45 2.35 -15.74
CA ARG A 73 -1.75 3.73 -15.32
C ARG A 73 -2.03 3.77 -13.82
N CYS A 74 -1.31 4.63 -13.10
CA CYS A 74 -1.34 4.74 -11.64
C CYS A 74 -2.38 5.75 -11.12
N GLU A 75 -3.52 5.92 -11.80
CA GLU A 75 -4.57 6.85 -11.40
C GLU A 75 -5.93 6.13 -11.32
N PRO A 76 -6.70 6.31 -10.23
CA PRO A 76 -6.49 7.24 -9.11
C PRO A 76 -5.57 6.69 -7.99
N CYS A 77 -4.76 7.59 -7.39
CA CYS A 77 -3.95 7.30 -6.21
C CYS A 77 -4.47 8.05 -4.96
N VAL A 78 -4.32 7.44 -3.78
CA VAL A 78 -4.74 7.99 -2.50
C VAL A 78 -3.50 8.19 -1.62
N TYR A 79 -3.25 9.41 -1.17
CA TYR A 79 -2.14 9.70 -0.26
C TYR A 79 -2.39 9.08 1.12
N LEU A 80 -1.43 8.31 1.61
CA LEU A 80 -1.51 7.60 2.90
C LEU A 80 -0.79 8.36 4.02
N GLY A 81 0.21 9.17 3.66
CA GLY A 81 1.03 9.93 4.59
C GLY A 81 2.51 9.90 4.19
N GLU A 82 3.37 10.31 5.10
CA GLU A 82 4.82 10.38 4.90
C GLU A 82 5.53 9.80 6.11
N GLU A 83 6.68 9.18 5.87
CA GLU A 83 7.63 8.73 6.87
C GLU A 83 9.04 8.99 6.31
N ASP A 84 9.92 9.61 7.10
CA ASP A 84 11.29 9.94 6.69
C ASP A 84 11.40 10.62 5.31
N ASN A 85 10.53 11.60 5.04
CA ASN A 85 10.47 12.33 3.76
C ASN A 85 10.19 11.41 2.54
N THR A 86 9.57 10.27 2.78
CA THR A 86 9.11 9.30 1.78
C THR A 86 7.59 9.36 1.74
N PRO A 87 6.97 9.84 0.65
CA PRO A 87 5.52 9.91 0.56
C PRO A 87 4.94 8.56 0.13
N TYR A 88 3.89 8.11 0.80
CA TYR A 88 3.23 6.83 0.56
C TYR A 88 1.85 6.99 -0.05
N PHE A 89 1.52 6.14 -1.02
CA PHE A 89 0.27 6.19 -1.77
C PHE A 89 -0.33 4.79 -1.97
N ALA A 90 -1.65 4.73 -2.01
CA ALA A 90 -2.41 3.56 -2.44
C ALA A 90 -2.94 3.77 -3.86
N LEU A 91 -2.71 2.79 -4.74
CA LEU A 91 -3.28 2.75 -6.08
C LEU A 91 -4.55 1.90 -6.06
N LEU A 92 -5.70 2.52 -6.38
CA LEU A 92 -6.96 1.79 -6.47
C LEU A 92 -7.05 1.18 -7.86
N LEU A 93 -6.85 -0.14 -7.93
CA LEU A 93 -6.83 -0.88 -9.19
C LEU A 93 -8.25 -1.30 -9.60
N ASP A 94 -8.59 -1.04 -10.86
CA ASP A 94 -9.91 -1.36 -11.43
C ASP A 94 -10.19 -2.87 -11.45
N HIS A 95 -11.48 -3.22 -11.43
CA HIS A 95 -12.00 -4.58 -11.42
C HIS A 95 -11.69 -5.42 -12.69
N GLU A 96 -11.16 -4.79 -13.74
CA GLU A 96 -10.82 -5.43 -15.03
C GLU A 96 -9.44 -6.09 -15.01
N LEU A 97 -8.62 -5.87 -13.95
CA LEU A 97 -7.41 -6.66 -13.75
C LEU A 97 -7.80 -8.13 -13.60
N ALA A 98 -7.19 -8.97 -14.44
CA ALA A 98 -7.50 -10.40 -14.49
C ALA A 98 -7.51 -10.98 -13.06
N LYS A 99 -8.59 -11.71 -12.76
CA LYS A 99 -8.96 -12.33 -11.46
C LYS A 99 -7.94 -13.30 -10.86
N THR A 100 -6.69 -13.30 -11.28
CA THR A 100 -5.65 -14.07 -10.61
C THR A 100 -5.31 -13.39 -9.30
N ALA A 101 -5.65 -14.06 -8.19
CA ALA A 101 -5.26 -13.68 -6.83
C ALA A 101 -3.73 -13.78 -6.60
N GLU A 102 -2.95 -14.02 -7.66
CA GLU A 102 -1.50 -14.07 -7.64
C GLU A 102 -0.96 -12.65 -7.42
N GLY A 103 -0.05 -12.51 -6.46
CA GLY A 103 0.54 -11.22 -6.09
C GLY A 103 -0.35 -10.30 -5.25
N PHE A 104 -1.51 -10.75 -4.75
CA PHE A 104 -2.35 -9.97 -3.83
C PHE A 104 -2.77 -10.77 -2.59
N SER A 105 -2.60 -10.16 -1.41
CA SER A 105 -2.98 -10.78 -0.14
C SER A 105 -3.98 -9.92 0.64
N GLY A 106 -4.88 -10.59 1.35
CA GLY A 106 -5.78 -9.90 2.27
C GLY A 106 -5.04 -9.50 3.54
N LEU A 107 -5.34 -8.34 4.13
CA LEU A 107 -4.71 -7.86 5.36
C LEU A 107 -4.74 -8.90 6.51
N ARG A 108 -5.79 -9.72 6.58
CA ARG A 108 -5.89 -10.80 7.58
C ARG A 108 -4.89 -11.93 7.37
N ALA A 109 -4.53 -12.24 6.14
CA ALA A 109 -3.54 -13.27 5.83
C ALA A 109 -2.15 -12.78 6.24
N LEU A 110 -1.80 -11.55 5.87
CA LEU A 110 -0.54 -10.90 6.26
C LEU A 110 -0.39 -10.80 7.79
N ALA A 111 -1.47 -10.48 8.50
CA ALA A 111 -1.46 -10.42 9.96
C ALA A 111 -1.24 -11.79 10.66
N ARG A 112 -1.41 -12.92 9.95
CA ARG A 112 -1.22 -14.25 10.54
C ARG A 112 0.24 -14.69 10.55
N GLU A 113 1.07 -14.21 9.63
CA GLU A 113 2.42 -14.75 9.37
C GLU A 113 3.57 -13.93 9.98
N VAL A 114 3.29 -12.83 10.69
CA VAL A 114 4.27 -12.14 11.57
C VAL A 114 4.58 -12.98 12.84
N ASN A 115 4.71 -14.29 12.71
CA ASN A 115 4.81 -15.23 13.82
C ASN A 115 6.08 -16.09 13.81
N ASP A 116 6.92 -16.01 12.78
CA ASP A 116 8.13 -16.85 12.65
C ASP A 116 9.38 -16.03 12.24
N ALA A 117 9.65 -14.92 12.92
CA ALA A 117 10.92 -14.19 12.82
C ALA A 117 11.52 -13.92 14.21
#